data_AF-A3LZK7-F1
#
_entry.id   AF-A3LZK7-F1
#
_cell.length_a   1.000
_cell.length_b   1.000
_cell.length_c   1.000
_cell.angle_alpha   90.00
_cell.angle_beta   90.00
_cell.angle_gamma   90.00
#
_symmetry.space_group_name_H-M   'P 1'
#
loop_
_entity.id
_entity.type
_entity.pdbx_description
1 polymer ?
#
loop_
_entity_poly.entity_id
_entity_poly.type
_entity_poly.pdbx_seq_one_letter_code
_entity_poly.pdbx_strand_id
1 'polypeptide(L)'
;MFTIFRIILIFFSIACTVLTAFAVTGSFKNERFLTNTYLVNVHLTSLNTSALINMAASGANIQKRATSTIPQVAAVWQSAQNGDISGAESSIIQTIDAAIPDISYRELGLPDVYSFSYWGYCRGYIIGDITASNNHPFDNNKVNYTWCSPAQVGFQLKPIDLFKTELNNTLNNRVNGLPAGIQTAASTYSNQLQLLLNSIGDDNLQLPGNLNENIDRLNTVTVVSFGFLLTACVLSAISVIIQLLAFFFSPNSCCLTFLNFLFQVLVLIVVLVASATATGVFFFVRGQINDHTNEFGMKSFLSINFYAFAWSAAAAALLVVLFGLLGHCCGLFGTGRRRYRAVQPPVAYDHKEDMVESDSD
;
A
#
# COMPACT_ATOMS: atom_id res chain seq x y z
N MET A 1 -0.13 -9.47 40.66
CA MET A 1 -1.06 -9.04 39.60
C MET A 1 -0.51 -7.89 38.75
N PHE A 2 -0.04 -6.79 39.35
CA PHE A 2 0.48 -5.63 38.60
C PHE A 2 1.62 -5.96 37.61
N THR A 3 2.56 -6.84 38.00
CA THR A 3 3.67 -7.29 37.14
C THR A 3 3.18 -8.06 35.90
N ILE A 4 2.20 -8.95 36.07
CA ILE A 4 1.61 -9.73 34.96
C ILE A 4 0.90 -8.80 33.98
N PHE A 5 0.17 -7.82 34.50
CA PHE A 5 -0.52 -6.82 33.69
C PHE A 5 0.47 -5.96 32.86
N ARG A 6 1.62 -5.56 33.43
CA ARG A 6 2.68 -4.86 32.68
C ARG A 6 3.28 -5.72 31.57
N ILE A 7 3.48 -7.02 31.81
CA ILE A 7 3.98 -7.95 30.80
C ILE A 7 3.01 -8.03 29.62
N ILE A 8 1.70 -8.07 29.88
CA ILE A 8 0.67 -8.08 28.83
C ILE A 8 0.74 -6.79 27.98
N LEU A 9 0.89 -5.61 28.60
CA LEU A 9 1.03 -4.35 27.87
C LEU A 9 2.29 -4.30 27.00
N ILE A 10 3.42 -4.78 27.54
CA ILE A 10 4.69 -4.86 26.81
C ILE A 10 4.53 -5.80 25.61
N PHE A 11 3.90 -6.96 25.79
CA PHE A 11 3.65 -7.92 24.72
C PHE A 11 2.86 -7.30 23.57
N PHE A 12 1.73 -6.65 23.85
CA PHE A 12 0.92 -6.02 22.80
C PHE A 12 1.62 -4.81 22.17
N SER A 13 2.43 -4.08 22.92
CA SER A 13 3.23 -2.97 22.38
C SER A 13 4.31 -3.49 21.41
N ILE A 14 5.01 -4.57 21.76
CA ILE A 14 5.96 -5.25 20.87
C ILE A 14 5.24 -5.79 19.64
N ALA A 15 4.08 -6.42 19.81
CA ALA A 15 3.28 -6.92 18.70
C ALA A 15 2.89 -5.78 17.74
N CYS A 16 2.43 -4.63 18.26
CA CYS A 16 2.15 -3.45 17.46
C CYS A 16 3.39 -2.99 16.67
N THR A 17 4.55 -2.83 17.32
CA THR A 17 5.79 -2.42 16.66
C THR A 17 6.18 -3.37 15.54
N VAL A 18 6.21 -4.68 15.82
CA VAL A 18 6.58 -5.70 14.83
C VAL A 18 5.61 -5.72 13.65
N LEU A 19 4.29 -5.66 13.92
CA LEU A 19 3.28 -5.65 12.86
C LEU A 19 3.35 -4.38 12.00
N THR A 20 3.58 -3.20 12.60
CA THR A 20 3.81 -1.97 11.81
C THR A 20 5.08 -2.05 10.97
N ALA A 21 6.16 -2.65 11.47
CA ALA A 21 7.39 -2.85 10.70
C ALA A 21 7.17 -3.77 9.49
N PHE A 22 6.39 -4.84 9.65
CA PHE A 22 6.00 -5.72 8.54
C PHE A 22 5.07 -5.03 7.54
N ALA A 23 4.12 -4.21 8.00
CA ALA A 23 3.26 -3.42 7.12
C ALA A 23 4.07 -2.40 6.29
N VAL A 24 5.11 -1.80 6.88
CA VAL A 24 5.97 -0.82 6.20
C VAL A 24 6.91 -1.48 5.21
N THR A 25 7.52 -2.62 5.52
CA THR A 25 8.61 -3.21 4.72
C THR A 25 8.21 -3.55 3.29
N GLY A 26 6.98 -4.01 3.03
CA GLY A 26 6.41 -4.15 1.68
C GLY A 26 7.23 -4.98 0.66
N SER A 27 6.75 -5.03 -0.58
CA SER A 27 7.36 -5.80 -1.68
C SER A 27 8.38 -4.99 -2.49
N PHE A 28 9.64 -4.94 -2.04
CA PHE A 28 10.73 -4.26 -2.77
C PHE A 28 11.81 -5.20 -3.34
N LYS A 29 11.79 -6.48 -2.97
CA LYS A 29 12.74 -7.48 -3.42
C LYS A 29 12.00 -8.76 -3.78
N ASN A 30 12.53 -9.49 -4.76
CA ASN A 30 12.00 -10.78 -5.18
C ASN A 30 12.28 -11.87 -4.13
N GLU A 31 11.56 -11.80 -3.02
CA GLU A 31 11.58 -12.79 -1.94
C GLU A 31 10.12 -13.12 -1.59
N ARG A 32 9.79 -14.41 -1.44
CA ARG A 32 8.39 -14.85 -1.26
C ARG A 32 7.64 -14.17 -0.11
N PHE A 33 8.34 -13.82 0.97
CA PHE A 33 7.72 -13.17 2.13
C PHE A 33 7.47 -11.67 1.92
N LEU A 34 8.25 -11.01 1.06
CA LEU A 34 8.08 -9.60 0.71
C LEU A 34 7.04 -9.43 -0.40
N THR A 35 7.08 -10.29 -1.43
CA THR A 35 6.20 -10.19 -2.61
C THR A 35 4.74 -10.46 -2.31
N ASN A 36 4.45 -11.16 -1.22
CA ASN A 36 3.11 -11.38 -0.69
C ASN A 36 2.53 -10.18 0.07
N THR A 37 3.36 -9.17 0.38
CA THR A 37 3.00 -7.97 1.16
C THR A 37 3.01 -6.74 0.26
N TYR A 38 1.88 -6.49 -0.40
CA TYR A 38 1.68 -5.38 -1.34
C TYR A 38 0.42 -4.58 -0.98
N LEU A 39 0.19 -3.46 -1.65
CA LEU A 39 -0.96 -2.60 -1.44
C LEU A 39 -2.10 -3.00 -2.39
N VAL A 40 -1.77 -3.01 -3.68
CA VAL A 40 -2.67 -3.37 -4.78
C VAL A 40 -1.89 -4.15 -5.83
N ASN A 41 -2.55 -5.12 -6.45
CA ASN A 41 -2.02 -5.94 -7.53
C ASN A 41 -2.94 -5.84 -8.74
N VAL A 42 -2.37 -5.69 -9.93
CA VAL A 42 -3.09 -5.58 -11.20
C VAL A 42 -2.71 -6.75 -12.10
N HIS A 43 -3.71 -7.46 -12.58
CA HIS A 43 -3.61 -8.63 -13.44
C HIS A 43 -4.00 -8.30 -14.88
N LEU A 44 -3.20 -8.78 -15.83
CA LEU A 44 -3.38 -8.62 -17.27
C LEU A 44 -3.72 -9.95 -17.98
N THR A 45 -4.05 -11.00 -17.25
CA THR A 45 -4.22 -12.38 -17.77
C THR A 45 -5.26 -12.58 -18.85
N SER A 46 -6.27 -11.70 -18.90
CA SER A 46 -7.33 -11.73 -19.89
C SER A 46 -7.32 -10.47 -20.76
N LEU A 47 -6.14 -9.83 -20.89
CA LEU A 47 -6.03 -8.58 -21.63
C LEU A 47 -6.39 -8.76 -23.11
N ASN A 48 -7.51 -8.18 -23.52
CA ASN A 48 -7.85 -8.06 -24.94
C ASN A 48 -7.07 -6.88 -25.52
N THR A 49 -5.93 -7.19 -26.13
CA THR A 49 -5.00 -6.20 -26.70
C THR A 49 -5.62 -5.44 -27.86
N SER A 50 -6.49 -6.07 -28.66
CA SER A 50 -7.22 -5.41 -29.75
C SER A 50 -8.14 -4.30 -29.22
N ALA A 51 -8.86 -4.58 -28.13
CA ALA A 51 -9.71 -3.57 -27.48
C ALA A 51 -8.88 -2.43 -26.85
N LEU A 52 -7.73 -2.75 -26.25
CA LEU A 52 -6.82 -1.76 -25.66
C LEU A 52 -6.20 -0.83 -26.73
N ILE A 53 -5.78 -1.40 -27.86
CA ILE A 53 -5.20 -0.64 -28.99
C ILE A 53 -6.28 0.23 -29.63
N ASN A 54 -7.50 -0.28 -29.80
CA ASN A 54 -8.63 0.50 -30.31
C ASN A 54 -8.98 1.68 -29.40
N MET A 55 -8.89 1.52 -28.07
CA MET A 55 -9.06 2.61 -27.10
C MET A 55 -7.93 3.62 -27.15
N ALA A 56 -6.66 3.18 -27.21
CA ALA A 56 -5.52 4.07 -27.35
C ALA A 56 -5.56 4.86 -28.67
N ALA A 57 -6.00 4.21 -29.75
CA ALA A 57 -6.18 4.81 -31.07
C ALA A 57 -7.32 5.83 -31.12
N SER A 58 -8.38 5.65 -30.33
CA SER A 58 -9.53 6.55 -30.27
C SER A 58 -9.40 7.67 -29.23
N GLY A 59 -8.63 7.47 -28.15
CA GLY A 59 -8.43 8.46 -27.09
C GLY A 59 -7.33 9.49 -27.39
N ALA A 60 -6.32 9.12 -28.18
CA ALA A 60 -5.31 10.06 -28.64
C ALA A 60 -5.77 10.73 -29.94
N ASN A 61 -5.36 11.99 -30.16
CA ASN A 61 -5.40 12.67 -31.47
C ASN A 61 -4.45 11.98 -32.50
N ILE A 62 -4.37 10.65 -32.52
CA ILE A 62 -3.67 9.82 -33.49
C ILE A 62 -4.25 10.04 -34.90
N GLN A 63 -5.47 10.58 -35.02
CA GLN A 63 -6.06 11.04 -36.28
C GLN A 63 -5.16 11.98 -37.10
N LYS A 64 -4.24 12.74 -36.48
CA LYS A 64 -3.32 13.64 -37.20
C LYS A 64 -1.91 13.08 -37.44
N ARG A 65 -1.54 11.93 -36.86
CA ARG A 65 -0.14 11.46 -36.92
C ARG A 65 0.06 9.97 -37.23
N ALA A 66 -1.00 9.14 -37.24
CA ALA A 66 -0.97 7.83 -37.89
C ALA A 66 -0.82 7.92 -39.43
N THR A 67 -0.95 9.13 -39.99
CA THR A 67 -0.88 9.43 -41.41
C THR A 67 0.49 9.15 -42.05
N SER A 68 1.55 8.87 -41.29
CA SER A 68 2.91 8.81 -41.84
C SER A 68 3.63 7.47 -41.81
N THR A 69 3.13 6.41 -41.15
CA THR A 69 4.02 5.29 -40.78
C THR A 69 3.45 3.88 -40.92
N ILE A 70 2.22 3.71 -41.43
CA ILE A 70 1.72 2.41 -41.89
C ILE A 70 1.28 2.60 -43.35
N PRO A 71 1.97 2.03 -44.35
CA PRO A 71 1.68 2.25 -45.77
C PRO A 71 0.22 1.95 -46.15
N GLN A 72 -0.40 0.99 -45.48
CA GLN A 72 -1.81 0.62 -45.68
C GLN A 72 -2.79 1.60 -45.04
N VAL A 73 -2.47 2.19 -43.89
CA VAL A 73 -3.31 3.21 -43.23
C VAL A 73 -3.19 4.56 -43.94
N ALA A 74 -2.01 4.89 -44.48
CA ALA A 74 -1.80 6.09 -45.30
C ALA A 74 -2.69 6.12 -46.56
N ALA A 75 -2.89 4.97 -47.21
CA ALA A 75 -3.76 4.85 -48.39
C ALA A 75 -5.25 5.07 -48.08
N VAL A 76 -5.71 4.66 -46.89
CA VAL A 76 -7.09 4.86 -46.41
C VAL A 76 -7.35 6.33 -46.05
N TRP A 77 -6.36 7.03 -45.49
CA TRP A 77 -6.48 8.47 -45.21
C TRP A 77 -6.48 9.33 -46.47
N GLN A 78 -5.73 8.93 -47.50
CA GLN A 78 -5.67 9.64 -48.77
C GLN A 78 -7.00 9.57 -49.55
N SER A 79 -7.79 8.52 -49.33
CA SER A 79 -9.14 8.39 -49.85
C SER A 79 -10.18 9.16 -49.00
N ALA A 80 -10.01 9.22 -47.68
CA ALA A 80 -10.88 9.99 -46.78
C ALA A 80 -10.79 11.52 -46.97
N GLN A 81 -9.63 12.05 -47.36
CA GLN A 81 -9.44 13.50 -47.65
C GLN A 81 -10.19 13.99 -48.91
N ASN A 82 -10.62 13.08 -49.78
CA ASN A 82 -11.34 13.41 -51.01
C ASN A 82 -12.88 13.44 -50.84
N GLY A 83 -13.38 13.45 -49.60
CA GLY A 83 -14.75 13.89 -49.30
C GLY A 83 -15.78 12.79 -49.02
N ASP A 84 -15.39 11.57 -48.68
CA ASP A 84 -16.33 10.51 -48.27
C ASP A 84 -16.09 10.09 -46.82
N ILE A 85 -16.67 10.86 -45.88
CA ILE A 85 -16.35 10.81 -44.44
C ILE A 85 -17.28 9.87 -43.66
N SER A 86 -18.28 9.25 -44.30
CA SER A 86 -19.26 8.42 -43.59
C SER A 86 -18.90 6.93 -43.47
N GLY A 87 -17.76 6.49 -44.03
CA GLY A 87 -17.26 5.11 -43.94
C GLY A 87 -15.79 4.97 -43.46
N ALA A 88 -15.05 6.07 -43.36
CA ALA A 88 -13.60 6.07 -43.12
C ALA A 88 -13.21 5.55 -41.72
N GLU A 89 -13.97 5.85 -40.66
CA GLU A 89 -13.70 5.35 -39.30
C GLU A 89 -13.78 3.82 -39.23
N SER A 90 -14.75 3.21 -39.89
CA SER A 90 -14.90 1.74 -39.94
C SER A 90 -13.75 1.06 -40.70
N SER A 91 -13.26 1.70 -41.76
CA SER A 91 -12.15 1.18 -42.58
C SER A 91 -10.79 1.30 -41.90
N ILE A 92 -10.54 2.34 -41.09
CA ILE A 92 -9.28 2.52 -40.36
C ILE A 92 -9.17 1.47 -39.23
N ILE A 93 -10.25 1.23 -38.49
CA ILE A 93 -10.32 0.19 -37.47
C ILE A 93 -10.12 -1.19 -38.12
N GLN A 94 -10.79 -1.47 -39.25
CA GLN A 94 -10.60 -2.73 -39.99
C GLN A 94 -9.19 -2.91 -40.53
N THR A 95 -8.50 -1.84 -40.92
CA THR A 95 -7.12 -1.91 -41.45
C THR A 95 -6.08 -2.04 -40.32
N ILE A 96 -6.34 -1.47 -39.14
CA ILE A 96 -5.53 -1.68 -37.94
C ILE A 96 -5.71 -3.10 -37.39
N ASP A 97 -6.95 -3.60 -37.31
CA ASP A 97 -7.26 -5.01 -36.98
C ASP A 97 -6.62 -5.99 -37.96
N ALA A 98 -6.54 -5.64 -39.25
CA ALA A 98 -5.91 -6.48 -40.27
C ALA A 98 -4.36 -6.39 -40.29
N ALA A 99 -3.77 -5.30 -39.79
CA ALA A 99 -2.32 -5.06 -39.81
C ALA A 99 -1.62 -5.40 -38.49
N ILE A 100 -2.36 -5.49 -37.38
CA ILE A 100 -1.87 -5.89 -36.06
C ILE A 100 -2.50 -7.26 -35.74
N PRO A 101 -1.88 -8.38 -36.17
CA PRO A 101 -2.43 -9.70 -35.88
C PRO A 101 -2.41 -9.94 -34.38
N ASP A 102 -3.59 -9.98 -33.74
CA ASP A 102 -3.89 -10.53 -32.40
C ASP A 102 -2.68 -10.58 -31.43
N ILE A 103 -1.98 -9.44 -31.27
CA ILE A 103 -0.69 -9.43 -30.58
C ILE A 103 -0.99 -9.62 -29.11
N SER A 104 -0.55 -10.75 -28.54
CA SER A 104 -0.82 -11.01 -27.12
C SER A 104 -0.06 -10.02 -26.23
N TYR A 105 -0.61 -9.67 -25.06
CA TYR A 105 0.04 -8.71 -24.14
C TYR A 105 1.46 -9.14 -23.74
N ARG A 106 1.76 -10.45 -23.76
CA ARG A 106 3.09 -11.00 -23.54
C ARG A 106 4.06 -10.67 -24.68
N GLU A 107 3.59 -10.59 -25.92
CA GLU A 107 4.41 -10.20 -27.08
C GLU A 107 4.77 -8.71 -27.06
N LEU A 108 3.95 -7.87 -26.40
CA LEU A 108 4.32 -6.50 -26.06
C LEU A 108 5.36 -6.41 -24.92
N GLY A 109 5.79 -7.55 -24.37
CA GLY A 109 6.71 -7.64 -23.23
C GLY A 109 6.06 -7.32 -21.89
N LEU A 110 4.73 -7.26 -21.81
CA LEU A 110 4.03 -7.00 -20.56
C LEU A 110 3.93 -8.29 -19.72
N PRO A 111 4.24 -8.22 -18.41
CA PRO A 111 4.08 -9.31 -17.46
C PRO A 111 2.59 -9.53 -17.13
N ASP A 112 2.26 -10.71 -16.60
CA ASP A 112 0.88 -11.04 -16.24
C ASP A 112 0.38 -10.26 -15.02
N VAL A 113 1.29 -9.92 -14.10
CA VAL A 113 0.97 -9.44 -12.76
C VAL A 113 1.90 -8.29 -12.37
N TYR A 114 1.31 -7.20 -11.88
CA TYR A 114 2.01 -6.04 -11.32
C TYR A 114 1.57 -5.80 -9.87
N SER A 115 2.49 -6.02 -8.93
CA SER A 115 2.27 -5.86 -7.50
C SER A 115 2.91 -4.56 -7.01
N PHE A 116 2.10 -3.64 -6.47
CA PHE A 116 2.54 -2.31 -6.02
C PHE A 116 2.63 -2.23 -4.50
N SER A 117 3.69 -1.62 -3.99
CA SER A 117 3.95 -1.43 -2.55
C SER A 117 4.45 -0.01 -2.28
N TYR A 118 4.66 0.34 -0.99
CA TYR A 118 5.16 1.67 -0.61
C TYR A 118 6.58 1.99 -1.09
N TRP A 119 7.37 0.96 -1.41
CA TRP A 119 8.76 1.11 -1.82
C TRP A 119 8.98 1.00 -3.32
N GLY A 120 7.95 0.57 -4.07
CA GLY A 120 8.10 0.24 -5.48
C GLY A 120 7.09 -0.78 -5.95
N TYR A 121 7.39 -1.40 -7.09
CA TYR A 121 6.55 -2.43 -7.68
C TYR A 121 7.38 -3.66 -8.07
N CYS A 122 6.71 -4.81 -8.13
CA CYS A 122 7.25 -6.04 -8.65
C CYS A 122 6.38 -6.55 -9.78
N ARG A 123 7.01 -7.18 -10.77
CA ARG A 123 6.34 -7.85 -11.88
C ARG A 123 6.59 -9.34 -11.86
N GLY A 124 5.61 -10.09 -12.36
CA GLY A 124 5.69 -11.54 -12.40
C GLY A 124 4.79 -12.18 -13.44
N TYR A 125 4.99 -13.48 -13.60
CA TYR A 125 4.20 -14.33 -14.49
C TYR A 125 3.49 -15.40 -13.68
N ILE A 126 2.27 -15.75 -14.09
CA ILE A 126 1.52 -16.81 -13.43
C ILE A 126 2.06 -18.17 -13.87
N ILE A 127 2.24 -19.05 -12.90
CA ILE A 127 2.62 -20.46 -13.09
C ILE A 127 1.33 -21.29 -13.08
N GLY A 128 0.93 -21.81 -14.25
CA GLY A 128 -0.25 -22.67 -14.41
C GLY A 128 -1.28 -22.14 -15.41
N ASP A 129 -2.39 -22.86 -15.57
CA ASP A 129 -3.44 -22.53 -16.55
C ASP A 129 -4.15 -21.21 -16.20
N ILE A 130 -4.05 -20.25 -17.11
CA ILE A 130 -4.54 -18.87 -17.01
C ILE A 130 -6.08 -18.83 -17.02
N THR A 131 -6.73 -19.87 -17.58
CA THR A 131 -8.19 -19.92 -17.79
C THR A 131 -8.98 -20.22 -16.51
N ALA A 132 -8.36 -20.85 -15.49
CA ALA A 132 -9.02 -21.21 -14.24
C ALA A 132 -9.19 -20.05 -13.23
N SER A 133 -8.59 -18.88 -13.51
CA SER A 133 -8.56 -17.73 -12.59
C SER A 133 -9.86 -16.91 -12.57
N ASN A 134 -10.84 -17.20 -13.42
CA ASN A 134 -12.02 -16.35 -13.56
C ASN A 134 -13.00 -16.44 -12.38
N ASN A 135 -13.00 -17.55 -11.63
CA ASN A 135 -13.97 -17.82 -10.55
C ASN A 135 -13.37 -18.17 -9.17
N HIS A 136 -12.05 -18.24 -9.03
CA HIS A 136 -11.42 -18.55 -7.74
C HIS A 136 -10.84 -17.29 -7.08
N PRO A 137 -10.93 -17.17 -5.74
CA PRO A 137 -10.20 -16.14 -5.01
C PRO A 137 -8.71 -16.28 -5.31
N PHE A 138 -8.10 -15.15 -5.66
CA PHE A 138 -6.72 -15.04 -6.10
C PHE A 138 -5.72 -15.76 -5.19
N ASP A 139 -4.77 -16.48 -5.79
CA ASP A 139 -3.69 -17.18 -5.10
C ASP A 139 -2.31 -16.66 -5.55
N ASN A 140 -1.71 -15.78 -4.75
CA ASN A 140 -0.34 -15.28 -4.97
C ASN A 140 0.71 -16.40 -5.01
N ASN A 141 0.40 -17.59 -4.49
CA ASN A 141 1.36 -18.71 -4.50
C ASN A 141 1.63 -19.25 -5.91
N LYS A 142 0.81 -18.86 -6.90
CA LYS A 142 0.97 -19.22 -8.31
C LYS A 142 1.58 -18.09 -9.14
N VAL A 143 2.16 -17.06 -8.52
CA VAL A 143 2.86 -15.98 -9.23
C VAL A 143 4.37 -16.12 -9.05
N ASN A 144 5.10 -16.21 -10.16
CA ASN A 144 6.55 -16.12 -10.18
C ASN A 144 6.97 -14.67 -10.43
N TYR A 145 7.38 -13.97 -9.39
CA TYR A 145 7.97 -12.64 -9.53
C TYR A 145 9.35 -12.77 -10.16
N THR A 146 9.60 -12.00 -11.21
CA THR A 146 10.87 -12.05 -11.96
C THR A 146 11.75 -10.84 -11.68
N TRP A 147 11.14 -9.70 -11.35
CA TRP A 147 11.87 -8.46 -11.14
C TRP A 147 11.07 -7.50 -10.24
N CYS A 148 11.79 -6.71 -9.45
CA CYS A 148 11.26 -5.64 -8.62
C CYS A 148 12.04 -4.35 -8.87
N SER A 149 11.35 -3.22 -8.81
CA SER A 149 11.98 -1.92 -8.90
C SER A 149 12.90 -1.66 -7.72
N PRO A 150 13.99 -0.89 -7.89
CA PRO A 150 14.81 -0.46 -6.77
C PRO A 150 13.95 0.31 -5.76
N ALA A 151 14.22 0.09 -4.47
CA ALA A 151 13.43 0.66 -3.39
C ALA A 151 13.53 2.19 -3.40
N GLN A 152 12.39 2.86 -3.50
CA GLN A 152 12.26 4.32 -3.43
C GLN A 152 11.31 4.68 -2.30
N VAL A 153 11.77 5.57 -1.41
CA VAL A 153 10.94 6.09 -0.31
C VAL A 153 9.78 6.89 -0.90
N GLY A 154 8.55 6.55 -0.51
CA GLY A 154 7.36 7.25 -0.98
C GLY A 154 7.11 7.05 -2.48
N PHE A 155 7.19 5.80 -2.94
CA PHE A 155 6.95 5.47 -4.35
C PHE A 155 5.59 6.01 -4.83
N GLN A 156 5.63 6.75 -5.94
CA GLN A 156 4.45 7.33 -6.57
C GLN A 156 4.00 6.43 -7.72
N LEU A 157 2.73 6.02 -7.68
CA LEU A 157 2.14 5.23 -8.74
C LEU A 157 1.88 6.14 -9.95
N LYS A 158 2.76 6.05 -10.94
CA LYS A 158 2.60 6.70 -12.25
C LYS A 158 2.49 5.64 -13.33
N PRO A 159 1.26 5.21 -13.70
CA PRO A 159 1.05 4.12 -14.65
C PRO A 159 1.68 4.38 -16.03
N ILE A 160 1.71 5.64 -16.47
CA ILE A 160 2.26 6.02 -17.79
C ILE A 160 3.79 5.86 -17.80
N ASP A 161 4.49 6.40 -16.80
CA ASP A 161 5.94 6.26 -16.68
C ASP A 161 6.36 4.79 -16.53
N LEU A 162 5.57 4.02 -15.79
CA LEU A 162 5.74 2.58 -15.67
C LEU A 162 5.65 1.91 -17.05
N PHE A 163 4.57 2.16 -17.79
CA PHE A 163 4.37 1.55 -19.11
C PHE A 163 5.46 1.96 -20.09
N LYS A 164 5.84 3.24 -20.12
CA LYS A 164 6.96 3.75 -20.94
C LYS A 164 8.28 3.05 -20.61
N THR A 165 8.56 2.88 -19.31
CA THR A 165 9.77 2.21 -18.84
C THR A 165 9.79 0.74 -19.23
N GLU A 166 8.67 0.03 -19.07
CA GLU A 166 8.54 -1.38 -19.42
C GLU A 166 8.66 -1.63 -20.92
N LEU A 167 8.04 -0.76 -21.73
CA LEU A 167 8.14 -0.82 -23.18
C LEU A 167 9.56 -0.53 -23.65
N ASN A 168 10.21 0.49 -23.08
CA ASN A 168 11.60 0.82 -23.38
C ASN A 168 12.58 -0.29 -22.94
N ASN A 169 12.31 -0.96 -21.82
CA ASN A 169 13.11 -2.10 -21.38
C ASN A 169 12.95 -3.30 -22.31
N THR A 170 11.74 -3.54 -22.80
CA THR A 170 11.43 -4.58 -23.81
C THR A 170 12.17 -4.31 -25.11
N LEU A 171 12.13 -3.06 -25.60
CA LEU A 171 12.84 -2.63 -26.81
C LEU A 171 14.36 -2.84 -26.72
N ASN A 172 14.96 -2.59 -25.55
CA ASN A 172 16.40 -2.70 -25.35
C ASN A 172 16.86 -4.11 -24.94
N ASN A 173 16.01 -5.13 -25.01
CA ASN A 173 16.29 -6.50 -24.53
C ASN A 173 16.74 -6.57 -23.05
N ARG A 174 16.31 -5.62 -22.21
CA ARG A 174 16.71 -5.52 -20.80
C ARG A 174 15.75 -6.22 -19.83
N VAL A 175 14.79 -6.98 -20.36
CA VAL A 175 13.76 -7.62 -19.53
C VAL A 175 14.21 -9.03 -19.13
N ASN A 176 14.59 -9.17 -17.87
CA ASN A 176 14.95 -10.47 -17.29
C ASN A 176 13.71 -11.35 -17.11
N GLY A 177 13.81 -12.62 -17.52
CA GLY A 177 12.74 -13.62 -17.33
C GLY A 177 11.70 -13.72 -18.45
N LEU A 178 11.93 -13.12 -19.62
CA LEU A 178 11.09 -13.35 -20.80
C LEU A 178 11.39 -14.74 -21.40
N PRO A 179 10.36 -15.53 -21.76
CA PRO A 179 10.49 -16.70 -22.62
C PRO A 179 11.28 -16.36 -23.90
N ALA A 180 12.19 -17.25 -24.31
CA ALA A 180 13.14 -17.02 -25.40
C ALA A 180 12.51 -16.62 -26.76
N GLY A 181 11.22 -16.91 -26.98
CA GLY A 181 10.50 -16.51 -28.20
C GLY A 181 10.07 -15.04 -28.28
N ILE A 182 10.01 -14.31 -27.17
CA ILE A 182 9.49 -12.92 -27.13
C ILE A 182 10.60 -11.89 -27.42
N GLN A 183 11.85 -12.22 -27.11
CA GLN A 183 13.01 -11.38 -27.47
C GLN A 183 13.14 -11.20 -28.99
N THR A 184 12.63 -12.16 -29.76
CA THR A 184 12.62 -12.11 -31.23
C THR A 184 11.50 -11.20 -31.76
N ALA A 185 10.30 -11.24 -31.17
CA ALA A 185 9.16 -10.39 -31.57
C ALA A 185 9.39 -8.89 -31.27
N ALA A 186 9.99 -8.56 -30.12
CA ALA A 186 10.32 -7.18 -29.75
C ALA A 186 11.29 -6.52 -30.76
N SER A 187 12.19 -7.30 -31.37
CA SER A 187 13.09 -6.80 -32.42
C SER A 187 12.36 -6.48 -33.73
N THR A 188 11.33 -7.24 -34.07
CA THR A 188 10.52 -7.08 -35.31
C THR A 188 9.62 -5.85 -35.28
N TYR A 189 9.05 -5.48 -34.13
CA TYR A 189 8.13 -4.33 -33.98
C TYR A 189 8.77 -3.09 -33.36
N SER A 190 10.09 -3.12 -33.16
CA SER A 190 10.86 -2.08 -32.47
C SER A 190 10.61 -0.65 -32.98
N ASN A 191 10.56 -0.47 -34.30
CA ASN A 191 10.30 0.84 -34.92
C ASN A 191 8.86 1.33 -34.70
N GLN A 192 7.87 0.44 -34.67
CA GLN A 192 6.46 0.78 -34.45
C GLN A 192 6.17 1.07 -32.97
N LEU A 193 6.77 0.29 -32.06
CA LEU A 193 6.68 0.54 -30.62
C LEU A 193 7.35 1.86 -30.22
N GLN A 194 8.47 2.22 -30.84
CA GLN A 194 9.14 3.51 -30.59
C GLN A 194 8.26 4.70 -31.02
N LEU A 195 7.51 4.57 -32.11
CA LEU A 195 6.57 5.59 -32.56
C LEU A 195 5.35 5.69 -31.64
N LEU A 196 4.82 4.56 -31.17
CA LEU A 196 3.78 4.50 -30.14
C LEU A 196 4.26 5.16 -28.84
N LEU A 197 5.46 4.82 -28.38
CA LEU A 197 6.10 5.37 -27.19
C LEU A 197 6.25 6.91 -27.27
N ASN A 198 6.63 7.42 -28.44
CA ASN A 198 6.74 8.86 -28.69
C ASN A 198 5.39 9.58 -28.84
N SER A 199 4.29 8.84 -29.02
CA SER A 199 2.93 9.37 -29.17
C SER A 199 2.08 9.29 -27.91
N ILE A 200 2.46 8.44 -26.94
CA ILE A 200 1.86 8.36 -25.61
C ILE A 200 2.37 9.55 -24.78
N GLY A 201 1.78 10.72 -25.03
CA GLY A 201 1.88 11.88 -24.13
C GLY A 201 1.05 11.66 -22.87
N ASP A 202 1.45 12.30 -21.78
CA ASP A 202 0.78 12.17 -20.47
C ASP A 202 -0.69 12.64 -20.50
N ASP A 203 -1.05 13.42 -21.52
CA ASP A 203 -2.40 13.98 -21.73
C ASP A 203 -3.36 13.05 -22.49
N ASN A 204 -2.84 11.99 -23.15
CA ASN A 204 -3.60 11.18 -24.11
C ASN A 204 -4.00 9.79 -23.57
N LEU A 205 -3.47 9.36 -22.43
CA LEU A 205 -3.85 8.10 -21.81
C LEU A 205 -4.97 8.34 -20.80
N GLN A 206 -6.21 8.12 -21.22
CA GLN A 206 -7.36 8.17 -20.33
C GLN A 206 -7.30 6.97 -19.37
N LEU A 207 -6.79 7.21 -18.15
CA LEU A 207 -6.85 6.22 -17.08
C LEU A 207 -8.32 5.88 -16.78
N PRO A 208 -8.62 4.62 -16.41
CA PRO A 208 -10.00 4.17 -16.19
C PRO A 208 -10.72 5.02 -15.13
N GLY A 209 -11.92 5.45 -15.48
CA GLY A 209 -12.80 6.24 -14.60
C GLY A 209 -12.18 7.58 -14.17
N ASN A 210 -12.33 7.92 -12.90
CA ASN A 210 -11.86 9.19 -12.34
C ASN A 210 -10.41 9.11 -11.81
N LEU A 211 -9.63 8.10 -12.21
CA LEU A 211 -8.23 7.99 -11.77
C LEU A 211 -7.37 9.13 -12.31
N ASN A 212 -7.62 9.59 -13.53
CA ASN A 212 -6.78 10.60 -14.15
C ASN A 212 -6.81 11.93 -13.36
N GLU A 213 -8.00 12.34 -12.91
CA GLU A 213 -8.17 13.54 -12.09
C GLU A 213 -7.62 13.38 -10.66
N ASN A 214 -7.60 12.15 -10.13
CA ASN A 214 -7.26 11.89 -8.73
C ASN A 214 -5.87 11.25 -8.54
N ILE A 215 -5.05 11.11 -9.58
CA ILE A 215 -3.74 10.45 -9.50
C ILE A 215 -2.78 11.17 -8.53
N ASP A 216 -2.82 12.50 -8.51
CA ASP A 216 -2.00 13.30 -7.60
C ASP A 216 -2.46 13.15 -6.14
N ARG A 217 -3.78 13.05 -5.93
CA ARG A 217 -4.36 12.78 -4.61
C ARG A 217 -3.99 11.36 -4.16
N LEU A 218 -4.07 10.38 -5.04
CA LEU A 218 -3.67 8.99 -4.79
C LEU A 218 -2.20 8.93 -4.33
N ASN A 219 -1.30 9.59 -5.06
CA ASN A 219 0.12 9.63 -4.74
C ASN A 219 0.37 10.31 -3.38
N THR A 220 -0.29 11.46 -3.15
CA THR A 220 -0.16 12.19 -1.88
C THR A 220 -0.63 11.35 -0.70
N VAL A 221 -1.82 10.75 -0.78
CA VAL A 221 -2.37 9.96 0.32
C VAL A 221 -1.56 8.68 0.55
N THR A 222 -1.02 8.06 -0.50
CA THR A 222 -0.14 6.89 -0.38
C THR A 222 1.14 7.24 0.40
N VAL A 223 1.77 8.37 0.07
CA VAL A 223 2.98 8.85 0.80
C VAL A 223 2.64 9.24 2.24
N VAL A 224 1.50 9.89 2.47
CA VAL A 224 1.04 10.25 3.83
C VAL A 224 0.78 9.00 4.67
N SER A 225 0.10 8.00 4.10
CA SER A 225 -0.16 6.72 4.77
C SER A 225 1.13 5.99 5.14
N PHE A 226 2.10 5.95 4.21
CA PHE A 226 3.43 5.42 4.47
C PHE A 226 4.13 6.15 5.62
N GLY A 227 4.12 7.49 5.59
CA GLY A 227 4.72 8.33 6.62
C GLY A 227 4.10 8.09 8.00
N PHE A 228 2.78 7.93 8.09
CA PHE A 228 2.11 7.63 9.35
C PHE A 228 2.41 6.22 9.85
N LEU A 229 2.44 5.19 9.00
CA LEU A 229 2.84 3.84 9.42
C LEU A 229 4.29 3.81 9.93
N LEU A 230 5.21 4.51 9.25
CA LEU A 230 6.60 4.63 9.68
C LEU A 230 6.71 5.37 11.03
N THR A 231 6.00 6.48 11.17
CA THR A 231 5.94 7.25 12.42
C THR A 231 5.40 6.39 13.56
N ALA A 232 4.31 5.65 13.34
CA ALA A 232 3.77 4.72 14.32
C ALA A 232 4.76 3.61 14.71
N CYS A 233 5.53 3.08 13.76
CA CYS A 233 6.56 2.09 14.03
C CYS A 233 7.65 2.66 14.96
N VAL A 234 8.14 3.87 14.70
CA VAL A 234 9.18 4.51 15.53
C VAL A 234 8.63 4.87 16.91
N LEU A 235 7.45 5.49 16.97
CA LEU A 235 6.84 5.88 18.24
C LEU A 235 6.48 4.64 19.09
N SER A 236 5.94 3.59 18.50
CA SER A 236 5.66 2.35 19.23
C SER A 236 6.95 1.72 19.79
N ALA A 237 8.05 1.72 19.02
CA ALA A 237 9.35 1.22 19.49
C ALA A 237 9.89 2.03 20.68
N ILE A 238 9.81 3.37 20.62
CA ILE A 238 10.19 4.24 21.75
C ILE A 238 9.33 3.93 22.98
N SER A 239 8.03 3.71 22.81
CA SER A 239 7.16 3.34 23.91
C SER A 239 7.53 1.99 24.54
N VAL A 240 7.88 0.98 23.73
CA VAL A 240 8.34 -0.32 24.23
C VAL A 240 9.59 -0.13 25.11
N ILE A 241 10.55 0.70 24.68
CA ILE A 241 11.76 0.99 25.46
C ILE A 241 11.40 1.65 26.80
N ILE A 242 10.51 2.64 26.79
CA ILE A 242 10.05 3.31 28.02
C ILE A 242 9.37 2.31 28.97
N GLN A 243 8.54 1.41 28.45
CA GLN A 243 7.87 0.37 29.24
C GLN A 243 8.86 -0.63 29.85
N LEU A 244 9.90 -1.02 29.11
CA LEU A 244 10.97 -1.88 29.62
C LEU A 244 11.78 -1.18 30.72
N LEU A 245 12.18 0.08 30.52
CA LEU A 245 12.89 0.86 31.54
C LEU A 245 12.04 1.07 32.80
N ALA A 246 10.74 1.35 32.64
CA ALA A 246 9.79 1.49 33.74
C ALA A 246 9.58 0.17 34.51
N PHE A 247 9.75 -0.97 33.85
CA PHE A 247 9.67 -2.29 34.46
C PHE A 247 10.89 -2.57 35.36
N PHE A 248 12.10 -2.21 34.92
CA PHE A 248 13.33 -2.50 35.66
C PHE A 248 13.72 -1.45 36.71
N PHE A 249 13.61 -0.15 36.40
CA PHE A 249 14.25 0.90 37.21
C PHE A 249 13.29 1.67 38.13
N SER A 250 12.01 1.80 37.80
CA SER A 250 11.06 2.53 38.65
C SER A 250 9.62 2.00 38.56
N PRO A 251 9.30 0.93 39.31
CA PRO A 251 7.95 0.36 39.29
C PRO A 251 6.88 1.31 39.88
N ASN A 252 7.27 2.30 40.70
CA ASN A 252 6.34 3.14 41.48
C ASN A 252 6.11 4.56 40.92
N SER A 253 6.77 4.95 39.82
CA SER A 253 6.59 6.29 39.24
C SER A 253 5.27 6.41 38.47
N CYS A 254 4.30 7.12 39.05
CA CYS A 254 2.99 7.38 38.44
C CYS A 254 3.07 8.22 37.16
N CYS A 255 3.92 9.26 37.14
CA CYS A 255 4.00 10.23 36.04
C CYS A 255 4.51 9.60 34.73
N LEU A 256 5.59 8.82 34.78
CA LEU A 256 6.17 8.15 33.62
C LEU A 256 5.20 7.15 33.00
N THR A 257 4.40 6.48 33.84
CA THR A 257 3.40 5.52 33.36
C THR A 257 2.22 6.21 32.68
N PHE A 258 1.75 7.35 33.21
CA PHE A 258 0.71 8.16 32.58
C PHE A 258 1.18 8.80 31.25
N LEU A 259 2.42 9.29 31.19
CA LEU A 259 2.99 9.83 29.95
C LEU A 259 3.09 8.75 28.86
N ASN A 260 3.53 7.53 29.22
CA ASN A 260 3.56 6.41 28.29
C ASN A 260 2.16 6.01 27.80
N PHE A 261 1.14 6.11 28.65
CA PHE A 261 -0.25 5.89 28.24
C PHE A 261 -0.72 6.92 27.20
N LEU A 262 -0.49 8.21 27.41
CA LEU A 262 -0.81 9.24 26.40
C LEU A 262 -0.08 9.00 25.07
N PHE A 263 1.17 8.56 25.15
CA PHE A 263 1.96 8.23 23.97
C PHE A 263 1.38 7.03 23.20
N GLN A 264 0.87 6.01 23.90
CA GLN A 264 0.18 4.87 23.29
C GLN A 264 -1.17 5.24 22.66
N VAL A 265 -1.90 6.19 23.24
CA VAL A 265 -3.12 6.75 22.61
C VAL A 265 -2.77 7.43 21.29
N LEU A 266 -1.67 8.19 21.25
CA LEU A 266 -1.20 8.81 20.01
C LEU A 266 -0.81 7.76 18.96
N VAL A 267 -0.06 6.72 19.35
CA VAL A 267 0.29 5.61 18.45
C VAL A 267 -0.98 4.96 17.87
N LEU A 268 -2.00 4.69 18.70
CA LEU A 268 -3.27 4.15 18.23
C LEU A 268 -3.91 5.03 17.16
N ILE A 269 -4.00 6.34 17.39
CA ILE A 269 -4.60 7.28 16.43
C ILE A 269 -3.82 7.27 15.12
N VAL A 270 -2.49 7.33 15.17
CA VAL A 270 -1.65 7.34 13.97
C VAL A 270 -1.79 6.04 13.17
N VAL A 271 -1.77 4.87 13.83
CA VAL A 271 -1.95 3.58 13.16
C VAL A 271 -3.34 3.45 12.54
N LEU A 272 -4.39 3.91 13.23
CA LEU A 272 -5.77 3.88 12.71
C LEU A 272 -5.91 4.77 11.48
N VAL A 273 -5.41 6.00 11.52
CA VAL A 273 -5.45 6.93 10.38
C VAL A 273 -4.66 6.38 9.20
N ALA A 274 -3.48 5.79 9.44
CA ALA A 274 -2.68 5.21 8.37
C ALA A 274 -3.36 3.98 7.73
N SER A 275 -3.88 3.07 8.56
CA SER A 275 -4.58 1.87 8.07
C SER A 275 -5.86 2.23 7.32
N ALA A 276 -6.62 3.21 7.82
CA ALA A 276 -7.84 3.68 7.18
C ALA A 276 -7.58 4.39 5.85
N THR A 277 -6.56 5.27 5.79
CA THR A 277 -6.22 5.98 4.54
C THR A 277 -5.69 5.02 3.47
N ALA A 278 -4.81 4.08 3.82
CA ALA A 278 -4.38 3.01 2.91
C ALA A 278 -5.58 2.23 2.37
N THR A 279 -6.47 1.76 3.26
CA THR A 279 -7.64 0.95 2.88
C THR A 279 -8.58 1.71 1.96
N GLY A 280 -8.95 2.94 2.31
CA GLY A 280 -9.89 3.74 1.52
C GLY A 280 -9.38 4.01 0.10
N VAL A 281 -8.10 4.37 -0.02
CA VAL A 281 -7.48 4.72 -1.29
C VAL A 281 -7.38 3.52 -2.23
N PHE A 282 -6.84 2.40 -1.76
CA PHE A 282 -6.67 1.23 -2.62
C PHE A 282 -7.97 0.47 -2.87
N PHE A 283 -8.97 0.60 -2.00
CA PHE A 283 -10.33 0.14 -2.29
C PHE A 283 -10.95 0.92 -3.46
N PHE A 284 -10.77 2.26 -3.48
CA PHE A 284 -11.20 3.09 -4.59
C PHE A 284 -10.49 2.73 -5.91
N VAL A 285 -9.16 2.61 -5.89
CA VAL A 285 -8.36 2.21 -7.08
C VAL A 285 -8.82 0.85 -7.61
N ARG A 286 -9.03 -0.12 -6.72
CA ARG A 286 -9.53 -1.44 -7.11
C ARG A 286 -10.91 -1.36 -7.76
N GLY A 287 -11.84 -0.59 -7.18
CA GLY A 287 -13.18 -0.41 -7.72
C GLY A 287 -13.13 0.18 -9.12
N GLN A 288 -12.41 1.29 -9.30
CA GLN A 288 -12.31 1.94 -10.60
C GLN A 288 -11.66 1.05 -11.68
N ILE A 289 -10.64 0.27 -11.35
CA ILE A 289 -10.05 -0.69 -12.29
C ILE A 289 -11.10 -1.77 -12.61
N ASN A 290 -11.66 -2.44 -11.61
CA ASN A 290 -12.57 -3.55 -11.85
C ASN A 290 -13.86 -3.12 -12.54
N ASP A 291 -14.37 -1.91 -12.32
CA ASP A 291 -15.63 -1.46 -12.91
C ASP A 291 -15.46 -1.01 -14.36
N HIS A 292 -14.31 -0.42 -14.71
CA HIS A 292 -14.07 0.14 -16.05
C HIS A 292 -13.17 -0.71 -16.95
N THR A 293 -12.59 -1.80 -16.44
CA THR A 293 -11.64 -2.62 -17.21
C THR A 293 -11.99 -4.09 -17.36
N ASN A 294 -13.21 -4.47 -16.97
CA ASN A 294 -13.75 -5.82 -17.18
C ASN A 294 -13.78 -6.22 -18.66
N GLU A 295 -14.11 -5.29 -19.56
CA GLU A 295 -14.13 -5.53 -21.01
C GLU A 295 -12.74 -5.77 -21.58
N PHE A 296 -11.73 -5.10 -21.02
CA PHE A 296 -10.32 -5.33 -21.34
C PHE A 296 -9.76 -6.54 -20.61
N GLY A 297 -10.51 -7.19 -19.71
CA GLY A 297 -10.04 -8.33 -18.93
C GLY A 297 -8.90 -8.02 -17.97
N MET A 298 -8.79 -6.78 -17.48
CA MET A 298 -7.90 -6.45 -16.36
C MET A 298 -8.64 -6.58 -15.04
N LYS A 299 -7.95 -7.09 -14.01
CA LYS A 299 -8.51 -7.23 -12.66
C LYS A 299 -7.52 -6.75 -11.61
N SER A 300 -8.02 -6.06 -10.60
CA SER A 300 -7.25 -5.56 -9.47
C SER A 300 -7.66 -6.24 -8.16
N PHE A 301 -6.65 -6.60 -7.36
CA PHE A 301 -6.79 -7.27 -6.08
C PHE A 301 -6.02 -6.53 -4.98
N LEU A 302 -6.60 -6.54 -3.78
CA LEU A 302 -5.95 -6.03 -2.58
C LEU A 302 -5.10 -7.14 -1.93
N SER A 303 -4.00 -6.80 -1.28
CA SER A 303 -3.27 -7.79 -0.49
C SER A 303 -4.09 -8.18 0.74
N ILE A 304 -4.03 -9.44 1.15
CA ILE A 304 -4.59 -9.83 2.46
C ILE A 304 -3.56 -9.61 3.56
N ASN A 305 -2.28 -9.86 3.27
CA ASN A 305 -1.20 -9.82 4.27
C ASN A 305 -0.92 -8.41 4.78
N PHE A 306 -0.80 -7.43 3.87
CA PHE A 306 -0.56 -6.04 4.27
C PHE A 306 -1.67 -5.53 5.19
N TYR A 307 -2.93 -5.76 4.83
CA TYR A 307 -4.08 -5.31 5.62
C TYR A 307 -4.22 -6.09 6.91
N ALA A 308 -3.88 -7.38 6.92
CA ALA A 308 -3.79 -8.16 8.15
C ALA A 308 -2.76 -7.54 9.10
N PHE A 309 -1.57 -7.17 8.63
CA PHE A 309 -0.55 -6.54 9.48
C PHE A 309 -0.98 -5.15 9.97
N ALA A 310 -1.50 -4.29 9.09
CA ALA A 310 -1.91 -2.93 9.43
C ALA A 310 -3.06 -2.92 10.46
N TRP A 311 -4.14 -3.67 10.21
CA TRP A 311 -5.29 -3.74 11.11
C TRP A 311 -5.02 -4.55 12.39
N SER A 312 -4.15 -5.56 12.35
CA SER A 312 -3.71 -6.25 13.57
C SER A 312 -2.84 -5.35 14.44
N ALA A 313 -2.01 -4.48 13.85
CA ALA A 313 -1.28 -3.47 14.59
C ALA A 313 -2.24 -2.47 15.27
N ALA A 314 -3.27 -2.01 14.55
CA ALA A 314 -4.31 -1.16 15.11
C ALA A 314 -5.04 -1.83 16.28
N ALA A 315 -5.42 -3.11 16.13
CA ALA A 315 -6.06 -3.89 17.19
C ALA A 315 -5.13 -4.07 18.41
N ALA A 316 -3.85 -4.36 18.19
CA ALA A 316 -2.85 -4.47 19.26
C ALA A 316 -2.70 -3.14 20.01
N ALA A 317 -2.57 -2.01 19.30
CA ALA A 317 -2.52 -0.68 19.90
C ALA A 317 -3.79 -0.35 20.69
N LEU A 318 -4.96 -0.74 20.18
CA LEU A 318 -6.24 -0.55 20.85
C LEU A 318 -6.29 -1.35 22.16
N LEU A 319 -5.83 -2.60 22.16
CA LEU A 319 -5.74 -3.42 23.37
C LEU A 319 -4.77 -2.82 24.40
N VAL A 320 -3.62 -2.26 23.97
CA VAL A 320 -2.70 -1.54 24.88
C VAL A 320 -3.40 -0.37 25.55
N VAL A 321 -4.14 0.44 24.79
CA VAL A 321 -4.89 1.59 25.33
C VAL A 321 -6.01 1.14 26.27
N LEU A 322 -6.81 0.14 25.88
CA LEU A 322 -7.91 -0.37 26.70
C LEU A 322 -7.40 -0.96 28.02
N PHE A 323 -6.38 -1.82 27.96
CA PHE A 323 -5.79 -2.38 29.17
C PHE A 323 -5.15 -1.28 30.00
N GLY A 324 -4.38 -0.37 29.40
CA GLY A 324 -3.78 0.79 30.07
C GLY A 324 -4.83 1.63 30.83
N LEU A 325 -5.99 1.87 30.22
CA LEU A 325 -7.10 2.59 30.84
C LEU A 325 -7.67 1.82 32.05
N LEU A 326 -7.91 0.51 31.93
CA LEU A 326 -8.36 -0.33 33.04
C LEU A 326 -7.35 -0.38 34.19
N GLY A 327 -6.05 -0.36 33.87
CA GLY A 327 -4.96 -0.36 34.84
C GLY A 327 -4.80 0.98 35.57
N HIS A 328 -4.92 2.11 34.87
CA HIS A 328 -4.67 3.45 35.42
C HIS A 328 -5.90 4.14 36.00
N CYS A 329 -7.04 4.10 35.31
CA CYS A 329 -8.24 4.86 35.69
C CYS A 329 -9.14 4.08 36.65
N CYS A 330 -9.30 2.77 36.44
CA CYS A 330 -10.24 1.96 37.24
C CYS A 330 -9.60 1.31 38.47
N GLY A 331 -8.26 1.38 38.61
CA GLY A 331 -7.55 0.80 39.75
C GLY A 331 -7.77 -0.71 39.93
N LEU A 332 -8.29 -1.40 38.91
CA LEU A 332 -8.78 -2.78 38.99
C LEU A 332 -7.68 -3.77 39.40
N PHE A 333 -6.42 -3.40 39.18
CA PHE A 333 -5.22 -4.17 39.51
C PHE A 333 -4.26 -3.44 40.45
N GLY A 334 -4.70 -2.34 41.07
CA GLY A 334 -3.95 -1.62 42.09
C GLY A 334 -3.86 -2.46 43.36
N THR A 335 -2.70 -3.05 43.64
CA THR A 335 -2.39 -3.58 44.97
C THR A 335 -2.57 -2.45 45.97
N GLY A 336 -3.51 -2.64 46.90
CA GLY A 336 -4.05 -1.61 47.80
C GLY A 336 -3.07 -0.49 48.09
N ARG A 337 -3.40 0.72 47.62
CA ARG A 337 -2.75 1.94 48.09
C ARG A 337 -2.80 1.89 49.61
N ARG A 338 -1.66 1.59 50.25
CA ARG A 338 -1.46 1.92 51.65
C ARG A 338 -1.77 3.40 51.72
N ARG A 339 -2.89 3.71 52.38
CA ARG A 339 -3.28 5.07 52.75
C ARG A 339 -1.99 5.78 53.15
N TYR A 340 -1.72 6.95 52.57
CA TYR A 340 -0.81 7.89 53.20
C TYR A 340 -1.27 7.97 54.65
N ARG A 341 -0.51 7.34 55.55
CA ARG A 341 -0.74 7.47 56.98
C ARG A 341 -0.48 8.94 57.21
N ALA A 342 -1.53 9.73 57.37
CA ALA A 342 -1.38 11.08 57.88
C ALA A 342 -0.44 10.94 59.09
N VAL A 343 0.72 11.59 59.00
CA VAL A 343 1.60 11.73 60.15
C VAL A 343 0.72 12.38 61.20
N GLN A 344 0.31 11.62 62.22
CA GLN A 344 -0.40 12.19 63.35
C GLN A 344 0.51 13.32 63.87
N PRO A 345 0.00 14.55 64.05
CA PRO A 345 0.79 15.58 64.73
C PRO A 345 1.23 15.00 66.08
N PRO A 346 2.46 15.31 66.55
CA PRO A 346 2.93 14.80 67.83
C PRO A 346 1.89 15.19 68.90
N VAL A 347 1.42 14.19 69.64
CA VAL A 347 0.53 14.38 70.79
C VAL A 347 1.15 15.43 71.70
N ALA A 348 0.43 16.53 71.92
CA ALA A 348 0.82 17.54 72.90
C ALA A 348 0.83 16.87 74.27
N TYR A 349 1.97 16.93 74.97
CA TYR A 349 2.06 16.50 76.36
C TYR A 349 1.23 17.45 77.22
N ASP A 350 0.20 16.90 77.86
CA ASP A 350 -0.62 17.60 78.83
C ASP A 350 0.16 17.65 80.16
N HIS A 351 0.74 18.81 80.49
CA HIS A 351 1.34 19.04 81.79
C HIS A 351 0.21 19.22 82.81
N LYS A 352 -0.13 18.15 83.54
CA LYS A 352 -0.87 18.30 84.80
C LYS A 352 0.05 18.97 85.82
N GLU A 353 -0.25 20.22 86.12
CA GLU A 353 0.21 20.89 87.34
C GLU A 353 -0.48 20.22 88.53
N ASP A 354 0.26 19.37 89.25
CA ASP A 354 -0.14 18.94 90.58
C ASP A 354 0.13 20.10 91.55
N MET A 355 -0.90 20.91 91.80
CA MET A 355 -0.97 21.77 92.98
C MET A 355 -1.18 20.87 94.21
N VAL A 356 -0.11 20.58 94.94
CA VAL A 356 -0.21 20.05 96.30
C VAL A 356 -0.31 21.23 97.26
N GLU A 357 -1.55 21.49 97.65
CA GLU A 357 -1.94 22.23 98.85
C GLU A 357 -1.77 21.30 100.04
N SER A 358 -0.93 21.68 101.02
CA SER A 358 -1.01 21.16 102.38
C SER A 358 -0.51 22.20 103.37
N ASP A 359 -1.48 22.82 104.02
CA ASP A 359 -1.35 23.63 105.23
C ASP A 359 -0.67 22.89 106.40
N SER A 360 -0.06 23.71 107.27
CA SER A 360 0.07 23.58 108.73
C SER A 360 0.74 22.35 109.36
N ASP A 361 1.92 22.55 109.94
CA ASP A 361 2.08 22.75 111.40
C ASP A 361 3.35 23.55 111.72
#